data_AF-A0AAV9V569-F1
#
_entry.id   AF-A0AAV9V569-F1
#
_cell.length_a   1.000
_cell.length_b   1.000
_cell.length_c   1.000
_cell.angle_alpha   90.00
_cell.angle_beta   90.00
_cell.angle_gamma   90.00
#
_symmetry.space_group_name_H-M   'P 1'
#
loop_
_entity.id
_entity.type
_entity.pdbx_description
1 polymer ?
#
loop_
_entity_poly.entity_id
_entity_poly.type
_entity_poly.pdbx_seq_one_letter_code
_entity_poly.pdbx_strand_id
1 'polypeptide(L)'
;MSTSLHSRFARLALSPPSICHRCLARRSFSSTVPKASKVGSAPLILPPGVTLSIYNPPPLKHISRHPRIRTVTIAGPLGQVTLPIPPYLSIKHVPAPADSEIKSSKAFVTVERSEIRNQRMSWGTIRALLANHITGVTEGHAAIVRFVGVGYRAIVEDGSGRFLTGRKVVNLKLGYSHPILMPVPEGVTASAPVPTRLLIEGVDKQRVTQFAAKIRNWRVPEPYKGKGIFVNDETIRLKAKKIK
;
A
#
# COMPACT_ATOMS: atom_id res chain seq x y z
N MET A 1 -37.69 -71.00 -41.47
CA MET A 1 -37.56 -70.22 -42.74
C MET A 1 -38.49 -69.02 -42.65
N SER A 2 -38.09 -67.89 -43.27
CA SER A 2 -38.83 -66.60 -43.39
C SER A 2 -38.72 -65.65 -42.18
N THR A 3 -37.82 -64.64 -42.20
CA THR A 3 -38.01 -63.21 -42.63
C THR A 3 -38.81 -62.39 -41.60
N SER A 4 -38.48 -61.17 -41.17
CA SER A 4 -37.55 -60.10 -41.59
C SER A 4 -37.64 -58.93 -40.60
N LEU A 5 -36.59 -58.08 -40.56
CA LEU A 5 -36.61 -56.64 -40.23
C LEU A 5 -36.92 -56.23 -38.78
N HIS A 6 -35.97 -55.57 -38.11
CA HIS A 6 -36.09 -54.14 -37.77
C HIS A 6 -34.75 -53.51 -37.35
N SER A 7 -34.44 -52.44 -38.09
CA SER A 7 -33.55 -51.31 -37.89
C SER A 7 -32.52 -51.28 -36.74
N ARG A 8 -31.25 -51.25 -37.17
CA ARG A 8 -30.14 -50.62 -36.44
C ARG A 8 -30.36 -49.10 -36.42
N PHE A 9 -30.81 -48.55 -35.29
CA PHE A 9 -30.67 -47.11 -35.02
C PHE A 9 -29.31 -46.86 -34.35
N ALA A 10 -28.28 -46.64 -35.17
CA ALA A 10 -27.05 -46.05 -34.69
C ALA A 10 -27.31 -44.56 -34.39
N ARG A 11 -27.53 -44.21 -33.11
CA ARG A 11 -27.40 -42.82 -32.68
C ARG A 11 -25.92 -42.46 -32.74
N LEU A 12 -25.52 -41.77 -33.81
CA LEU A 12 -24.32 -40.96 -33.82
C LEU A 12 -24.48 -39.91 -32.71
N ALA A 13 -23.84 -40.14 -31.57
CA ALA A 13 -23.65 -39.13 -30.55
C ALA A 13 -22.72 -38.07 -31.13
N LEU A 14 -23.29 -37.03 -31.73
CA LEU A 14 -22.59 -35.80 -32.03
C LEU A 14 -22.06 -35.24 -30.70
N SER A 15 -20.74 -35.31 -30.51
CA SER A 15 -20.06 -34.59 -29.44
C SER A 15 -20.49 -33.12 -29.51
N PRO A 16 -20.94 -32.48 -28.42
CA PRO A 16 -21.24 -31.06 -28.46
C PRO A 16 -19.99 -30.31 -28.93
N PRO A 17 -20.13 -29.31 -29.83
CA PRO A 17 -18.98 -28.58 -30.32
C PRO A 17 -18.25 -28.01 -29.10
N SER A 18 -16.97 -28.39 -28.96
CA SER A 18 -16.08 -27.84 -27.96
C SER A 18 -16.21 -26.33 -28.00
N ILE A 19 -16.76 -25.74 -26.93
CA ILE A 19 -16.81 -24.29 -26.79
C ILE A 19 -15.36 -23.84 -26.84
N CYS A 20 -14.99 -23.28 -27.99
CA CYS A 20 -13.66 -22.78 -28.25
C CYS A 20 -13.39 -21.70 -27.20
N HIS A 21 -12.55 -22.00 -26.21
CA HIS A 21 -12.15 -21.05 -25.15
C HIS A 21 -11.49 -19.78 -25.71
N ARG A 22 -11.29 -19.70 -27.03
CA ARG A 22 -10.83 -18.53 -27.77
C ARG A 22 -11.89 -17.46 -28.02
N CYS A 23 -13.18 -17.72 -27.77
CA CYS A 23 -14.28 -16.78 -28.10
C CYS A 23 -14.82 -15.93 -26.94
N LEU A 24 -14.17 -15.91 -25.77
CA LEU A 24 -14.44 -14.91 -24.72
C LEU A 24 -13.32 -13.87 -24.67
N ALA A 25 -12.95 -13.33 -25.83
CA ALA A 25 -12.21 -12.09 -25.91
C ALA A 25 -13.13 -10.96 -25.39
N ARG A 26 -13.11 -10.71 -24.08
CA ARG A 26 -13.59 -9.45 -23.50
C ARG A 26 -13.00 -8.35 -24.36
N ARG A 27 -13.85 -7.56 -25.04
CA ARG A 27 -13.42 -6.35 -25.76
C ARG A 27 -12.55 -5.54 -24.81
N SER A 28 -11.23 -5.56 -25.03
CA SER A 28 -10.32 -4.75 -24.24
C SER A 28 -10.50 -3.32 -24.70
N PHE A 29 -10.89 -2.44 -23.79
CA PHE A 29 -10.98 -1.00 -24.03
C PHE A 29 -9.63 -0.36 -24.43
N SER A 30 -8.55 -1.14 -24.41
CA SER A 30 -7.20 -0.74 -24.78
C SER A 30 -6.66 -1.66 -25.87
N SER A 31 -5.93 -1.06 -26.82
CA SER A 31 -5.15 -1.74 -27.84
C SER A 31 -3.76 -2.19 -27.35
N THR A 32 -3.39 -1.83 -26.11
CA THR A 32 -2.07 -2.19 -25.55
C THR A 32 -2.02 -3.66 -25.14
N VAL A 33 -0.95 -4.36 -25.51
CA VAL A 33 -0.65 -5.72 -25.03
C VAL A 33 -0.55 -5.71 -23.50
N PRO A 34 -1.17 -6.67 -22.77
CA PRO A 34 -1.06 -6.74 -21.32
C PRO A 34 0.41 -6.96 -20.90
N LYS A 35 1.03 -5.94 -20.30
CA LYS A 35 2.38 -6.03 -19.74
C LYS A 35 2.31 -6.55 -18.30
N ALA A 36 2.96 -7.68 -18.01
CA ALA A 36 3.04 -8.21 -16.66
C ALA A 36 3.97 -7.36 -15.78
N SER A 37 3.58 -7.13 -14.53
CA SER A 37 4.44 -6.47 -13.54
C SER A 37 5.48 -7.47 -13.00
N LYS A 38 6.75 -7.07 -13.01
CA LYS A 38 7.89 -7.85 -12.47
C LYS A 38 8.28 -7.43 -11.04
N VAL A 39 7.40 -6.67 -10.36
CA VAL A 39 7.67 -6.12 -9.02
C VAL A 39 7.73 -7.24 -7.97
N GLY A 40 6.84 -8.23 -8.05
CA GLY A 40 6.79 -9.34 -7.09
C GLY A 40 8.04 -10.22 -7.11
N SER A 41 8.63 -10.46 -8.28
CA SER A 41 9.83 -11.30 -8.45
C SER A 41 11.12 -10.63 -8.00
N ALA A 42 11.14 -9.30 -7.88
CA ALA A 42 12.33 -8.57 -7.48
C ALA A 42 12.64 -8.81 -5.99
N PRO A 43 13.89 -9.16 -5.63
CA PRO A 43 14.27 -9.44 -4.25
C PRO A 43 14.06 -8.22 -3.34
N LEU A 44 13.85 -8.50 -2.05
CA LEU A 44 13.92 -7.53 -0.97
C LEU A 44 15.34 -7.56 -0.41
N ILE A 45 16.00 -6.40 -0.37
CA ILE A 45 17.33 -6.25 0.21
C ILE A 45 17.13 -5.87 1.68
N LEU A 46 17.71 -6.66 2.58
CA LEU A 46 17.66 -6.44 4.02
C LEU A 46 19.01 -5.85 4.46
N PRO A 47 19.04 -4.58 4.91
CA PRO A 47 20.24 -4.01 5.51
C PRO A 47 20.55 -4.67 6.86
N PRO A 48 21.78 -4.53 7.37
CA PRO A 48 22.15 -5.11 8.67
C PRO A 48 21.26 -4.55 9.79
N GLY A 49 20.89 -5.42 10.74
CA GLY A 49 20.04 -5.06 11.88
C GLY A 49 18.53 -5.17 11.62
N VAL A 50 18.10 -5.41 10.38
CA VAL A 50 16.68 -5.67 10.07
C VAL A 50 16.40 -7.17 10.11
N THR A 51 15.36 -7.57 10.84
CA THR A 51 14.91 -8.96 10.95
C THR A 51 13.48 -9.11 10.46
N LEU A 52 13.22 -10.22 9.76
CA LEU A 52 11.89 -10.62 9.29
C LEU A 52 11.45 -11.87 10.05
N SER A 53 10.38 -11.77 10.83
CA SER A 53 9.76 -12.93 11.48
C SER A 53 8.35 -13.15 10.91
N ILE A 54 8.03 -14.43 10.66
CA ILE A 54 6.72 -14.83 10.14
C ILE A 54 6.00 -15.56 11.27
N TYR A 55 4.90 -14.98 11.73
CA TYR A 55 4.01 -15.60 12.69
C TYR A 55 2.87 -16.32 11.98
N ASN A 56 2.78 -17.63 12.21
CA ASN A 56 1.69 -18.47 11.76
C ASN A 56 0.74 -18.71 12.93
N PRO A 57 -0.51 -18.22 12.88
CA PRO A 57 -1.45 -18.44 13.98
C PRO A 57 -1.77 -19.94 14.13
N PRO A 58 -1.90 -20.44 15.37
CA PRO A 58 -2.19 -21.83 15.64
C PRO A 58 -3.57 -22.24 15.11
N PRO A 59 -3.83 -23.55 14.97
CA PRO A 59 -5.12 -23.99 14.53
C PRO A 59 -6.25 -23.69 15.52
N LEU A 60 -7.28 -22.99 15.06
CA LEU A 60 -8.53 -22.82 15.79
C LEU A 60 -9.22 -24.18 15.96
N LYS A 61 -9.74 -24.42 17.17
CA LYS A 61 -10.53 -25.62 17.50
C LYS A 61 -11.83 -25.72 16.69
N HIS A 62 -12.36 -24.58 16.22
CA HIS A 62 -13.56 -24.51 15.40
C HIS A 62 -13.25 -24.00 13.98
N ILE A 63 -13.97 -24.53 12.99
CA ILE A 63 -13.89 -24.10 11.59
C ILE A 63 -14.51 -22.71 11.48
N SER A 64 -13.68 -21.70 11.21
CA SER A 64 -14.15 -20.36 10.87
C SER A 64 -14.24 -20.20 9.35
N ARG A 65 -15.23 -19.44 8.86
CA ARG A 65 -15.34 -19.09 7.43
C ARG A 65 -14.19 -18.19 6.95
N HIS A 66 -13.46 -17.55 7.85
CA HIS A 66 -12.40 -16.62 7.52
C HIS A 66 -11.06 -17.34 7.40
N PRO A 67 -10.27 -17.09 6.33
CA PRO A 67 -8.94 -17.67 6.21
C PRO A 67 -8.02 -17.14 7.31
N ARG A 68 -7.17 -18.01 7.86
CA ARG A 68 -6.16 -17.59 8.83
C ARG A 68 -5.17 -16.66 8.15
N ILE A 69 -5.04 -15.46 8.69
CA ILE A 69 -4.10 -14.46 8.20
C ILE A 69 -2.76 -14.74 8.87
N ARG A 70 -1.73 -14.97 8.06
CA ARG A 70 -0.35 -15.03 8.54
C ARG A 70 0.13 -13.60 8.77
N THR A 71 1.03 -13.40 9.71
CA THR A 71 1.50 -12.05 10.03
C THR A 71 3.01 -11.99 9.88
N VAL A 72 3.50 -10.99 9.15
CA VAL A 72 4.93 -10.73 9.01
C VAL A 72 5.26 -9.55 9.89
N THR A 73 6.29 -9.72 10.72
CA THR A 73 6.78 -8.66 11.58
C THR A 73 8.20 -8.30 11.17
N ILE A 74 8.40 -7.01 10.92
CA ILE A 74 9.66 -6.41 10.48
C ILE A 74 10.18 -5.59 11.63
N ALA A 75 11.32 -5.97 12.19
CA ALA A 75 11.97 -5.25 13.28
C ALA A 75 13.32 -4.69 12.83
N GLY A 76 13.71 -3.54 13.39
CA GLY A 76 14.98 -2.89 13.16
C GLY A 76 15.13 -1.64 14.04
N PRO A 77 16.01 -0.68 13.69
CA PRO A 77 16.47 0.33 14.64
C PRO A 77 15.39 1.34 15.05
N LEU A 78 14.53 1.79 14.14
CA LEU A 78 13.51 2.81 14.43
C LEU A 78 12.22 2.22 15.04
N GLY A 79 12.09 0.89 15.07
CA GLY A 79 10.95 0.21 15.65
C GLY A 79 10.56 -1.07 14.91
N GLN A 80 9.27 -1.40 15.00
CA GLN A 80 8.72 -2.63 14.46
C GLN A 80 7.40 -2.36 13.71
N VAL A 81 7.20 -3.05 12.59
CA VAL A 81 5.96 -2.97 11.81
C VAL A 81 5.41 -4.36 11.55
N THR A 82 4.10 -4.48 11.68
CA THR A 82 3.35 -5.73 11.54
C THR A 82 2.47 -5.64 10.29
N LEU A 83 2.64 -6.58 9.35
CA LEU A 83 1.90 -6.67 8.11
C LEU A 83 1.13 -8.00 8.02
N PRO A 84 -0.21 -7.99 7.92
CA PRO A 84 -0.98 -9.19 7.61
C PRO A 84 -0.75 -9.62 6.15
N ILE A 85 -0.45 -10.89 5.95
CA ILE A 85 -0.26 -11.51 4.64
C ILE A 85 -1.26 -12.65 4.41
N PRO A 86 -1.71 -12.87 3.17
CA PRO A 86 -2.55 -14.01 2.84
C PRO A 86 -1.78 -15.34 2.95
N PRO A 87 -2.47 -16.47 3.20
CA PRO A 87 -1.82 -17.77 3.47
C PRO A 87 -1.05 -18.34 2.28
N TYR A 88 -1.50 -18.07 1.04
CA TYR A 88 -0.89 -18.54 -0.21
C TYR A 88 0.43 -17.84 -0.58
N LEU A 89 0.91 -16.94 0.28
CA LEU A 89 2.13 -16.18 0.08
C LEU A 89 3.22 -16.70 1.03
N SER A 90 4.39 -16.95 0.46
CA SER A 90 5.57 -17.44 1.15
C SER A 90 6.72 -16.45 1.01
N ILE A 91 7.48 -16.27 2.08
CA ILE A 91 8.67 -15.41 2.08
C ILE A 91 9.86 -16.32 2.37
N LYS A 92 10.81 -16.39 1.43
CA LYS A 92 12.03 -17.17 1.57
C LYS A 92 13.18 -16.23 1.90
N HIS A 93 13.79 -16.41 3.06
CA HIS A 93 14.98 -15.68 3.47
C HIS A 93 16.23 -16.39 2.96
N VAL A 94 17.08 -15.68 2.24
CA VAL A 94 18.41 -16.10 1.81
C VAL A 94 19.43 -15.28 2.61
N PRO A 95 20.17 -15.91 3.54
CA PRO A 95 21.17 -15.20 4.34
C PRO A 95 22.30 -14.67 3.45
N ALA A 96 22.97 -13.61 3.90
CA ALA A 96 24.12 -13.05 3.21
C ALA A 96 25.26 -14.11 3.12
N PRO A 97 25.94 -14.26 1.97
CA PRO A 97 27.10 -15.12 1.86
C PRO A 97 28.27 -14.55 2.67
N ALA A 98 28.97 -15.41 3.41
CA ALA A 98 30.03 -15.01 4.33
C ALA A 98 31.24 -14.34 3.65
N ASP A 99 31.44 -14.61 2.36
CA ASP A 99 32.65 -14.25 1.60
C ASP A 99 32.55 -12.91 0.83
N SER A 100 31.40 -12.24 0.89
CA SER A 100 31.17 -11.00 0.14
C SER A 100 31.19 -9.76 1.05
N GLU A 101 31.81 -8.67 0.59
CA GLU A 101 31.85 -7.36 1.28
C GLU A 101 30.44 -6.80 1.59
N ILE A 102 29.42 -7.27 0.87
CA ILE A 102 28.04 -6.85 1.00
C ILE A 102 27.33 -7.66 2.10
N LYS A 103 27.29 -7.12 3.32
CA LYS A 103 26.58 -7.68 4.48
C LYS A 103 25.04 -7.52 4.43
N SER A 104 24.43 -7.54 3.24
CA SER A 104 22.97 -7.40 3.08
C SER A 104 22.32 -8.75 2.76
N SER A 105 21.36 -9.18 3.59
CA SER A 105 20.59 -10.40 3.34
C SER A 105 19.52 -10.14 2.27
N LYS A 106 19.05 -11.22 1.61
CA LYS A 106 18.01 -11.11 0.57
C LYS A 106 16.78 -11.91 0.96
N ALA A 107 15.59 -11.38 0.71
CA ALA A 107 14.34 -12.11 0.87
C ALA A 107 13.53 -12.12 -0.43
N PHE A 108 12.93 -13.26 -0.74
CA PHE A 108 12.12 -13.46 -1.94
C PHE A 108 10.67 -13.70 -1.53
N VAL A 109 9.76 -12.96 -2.14
CA VAL A 109 8.32 -13.19 -1.99
C VAL A 109 7.87 -14.11 -3.12
N THR A 110 7.22 -15.22 -2.78
CA THR A 110 6.70 -16.20 -3.74
C THR A 110 5.22 -16.49 -3.48
N VAL A 111 4.48 -16.78 -4.54
CA VAL A 111 3.09 -17.22 -4.48
C VAL A 111 2.97 -18.66 -4.95
N GLU A 112 1.99 -19.40 -4.42
CA GLU A 112 1.76 -20.81 -4.78
C GLU A 112 1.42 -20.99 -6.26
N ARG A 113 0.51 -20.17 -6.80
CA ARG A 113 0.00 -20.26 -8.18
C ARG A 113 -0.10 -18.88 -8.81
N SER A 114 0.85 -18.56 -9.68
CA SER A 114 0.93 -17.29 -10.40
C SER A 114 -0.19 -17.10 -11.45
N GLU A 115 -0.86 -18.17 -11.85
CA GLU A 115 -1.98 -18.17 -12.80
C GLU A 115 -3.23 -17.50 -12.23
N ILE A 116 -3.44 -17.62 -10.91
CA ILE A 116 -4.61 -17.06 -10.24
C ILE A 116 -4.45 -15.54 -10.13
N ARG A 117 -5.42 -14.80 -10.70
CA ARG A 117 -5.43 -13.33 -10.72
C ARG A 117 -5.21 -12.72 -9.33
N ASN A 118 -5.91 -13.22 -8.31
CA ASN A 118 -5.83 -12.69 -6.94
C ASN A 118 -4.44 -12.90 -6.34
N GLN A 119 -3.83 -14.08 -6.52
CA GLN A 119 -2.48 -14.34 -6.02
C GLN A 119 -1.45 -13.44 -6.72
N ARG A 120 -1.56 -13.30 -8.05
CA ARG A 120 -0.69 -12.42 -8.84
C ARG A 120 -0.78 -10.95 -8.42
N MET A 121 -1.99 -10.46 -8.15
CA MET A 121 -2.22 -9.10 -7.66
C MET A 121 -1.57 -8.88 -6.29
N SER A 122 -1.84 -9.77 -5.33
CA SER A 122 -1.28 -9.69 -3.98
C SER A 122 0.24 -9.78 -3.97
N TRP A 123 0.83 -10.55 -4.88
CA TRP A 123 2.28 -10.75 -4.96
C TRP A 123 3.07 -9.44 -5.07
N GLY A 124 2.71 -8.60 -6.06
CA GLY A 124 3.37 -7.31 -6.27
C GLY A 124 3.10 -6.32 -5.14
N THR A 125 1.87 -6.28 -4.65
CA THR A 125 1.45 -5.37 -3.56
C THR A 125 2.20 -5.66 -2.28
N ILE A 126 2.25 -6.93 -1.84
CA ILE A 126 2.89 -7.32 -0.58
C ILE A 126 4.40 -7.10 -0.66
N ARG A 127 5.04 -7.39 -1.80
CA ARG A 127 6.46 -7.07 -2.01
C ARG A 127 6.71 -5.57 -1.86
N ALA A 128 5.88 -4.71 -2.46
CA ALA A 128 6.02 -3.26 -2.35
C ALA A 128 5.82 -2.76 -0.91
N LEU A 129 4.84 -3.31 -0.18
CA LEU A 129 4.61 -2.98 1.23
C LEU A 129 5.79 -3.38 2.11
N LEU A 130 6.31 -4.61 1.96
CA LEU A 130 7.48 -5.07 2.70
C LEU A 130 8.71 -4.18 2.43
N ALA A 131 8.95 -3.79 1.17
CA ALA A 131 10.02 -2.86 0.83
C ALA A 131 9.87 -1.48 1.50
N ASN A 132 8.65 -0.94 1.53
CA ASN A 132 8.35 0.31 2.24
C ASN A 132 8.54 0.18 3.76
N HIS A 133 8.22 -0.98 4.34
CA HIS A 133 8.43 -1.21 5.77
C HIS A 133 9.91 -1.38 6.13
N ILE A 134 10.70 -2.09 5.31
CA ILE A 134 12.15 -2.21 5.51
C ILE A 134 12.83 -0.83 5.49
N THR A 135 12.52 -0.02 4.47
CA THR A 135 13.00 1.38 4.38
C THR A 135 12.49 2.24 5.55
N GLY A 136 11.23 2.04 5.96
CA GLY A 136 10.65 2.80 7.08
C GLY A 136 11.26 2.48 8.45
N VAL A 137 11.63 1.23 8.70
CA VAL A 137 12.26 0.81 9.97
C VAL A 137 13.74 1.20 10.05
N THR A 138 14.37 1.51 8.91
CA THR A 138 15.80 1.84 8.80
C THR A 138 16.03 3.34 8.69
N GLU A 139 15.45 3.97 7.67
CA GLU A 139 15.60 5.40 7.36
C GLU A 139 14.44 6.23 7.92
N GLY A 140 13.24 5.65 8.01
CA GLY A 140 12.01 6.38 8.33
C GLY A 140 11.36 6.99 7.09
N HIS A 141 10.05 7.28 7.18
CA HIS A 141 9.34 8.02 6.13
C HIS A 141 9.04 9.43 6.60
N ALA A 142 9.31 10.40 5.74
CA ALA A 142 8.96 11.80 5.96
C ALA A 142 7.96 12.27 4.89
N ALA A 143 7.00 13.11 5.31
CA ALA A 143 6.12 13.86 4.43
C ALA A 143 6.16 15.33 4.81
N ILE A 144 6.46 16.19 3.84
CA ILE A 144 6.56 17.63 4.03
C ILE A 144 5.25 18.26 3.56
N VAL A 145 4.53 18.91 4.46
CA VAL A 145 3.29 19.62 4.16
C VAL A 145 3.58 21.12 4.09
N ARG A 146 3.39 21.72 2.91
CA ARG A 146 3.62 23.14 2.65
C ARG A 146 2.30 23.90 2.66
N PHE A 147 2.24 24.99 3.42
CA PHE A 147 1.09 25.88 3.51
C PHE A 147 1.32 27.11 2.63
N VAL A 148 0.47 27.31 1.64
CA VAL A 148 0.52 28.47 0.74
C VAL A 148 -0.75 29.30 0.93
N GLY A 149 -0.58 30.52 1.42
CA GLY A 149 -1.70 31.43 1.67
C GLY A 149 -1.35 32.43 2.76
N VAL A 150 -1.95 33.62 2.69
CA VAL A 150 -1.78 34.63 3.72
C VAL A 150 -2.46 34.15 5.00
N GLY A 151 -1.72 34.15 6.11
CA GLY A 151 -2.21 33.69 7.41
C GLY A 151 -2.28 32.16 7.58
N TYR A 152 -1.82 31.38 6.59
CA TYR A 152 -1.82 29.92 6.67
C TYR A 152 -0.60 29.44 7.44
N ARG A 153 -0.84 28.76 8.56
CA ARG A 153 0.24 28.20 9.40
C ARG A 153 -0.22 26.99 10.21
N ALA A 154 0.74 26.13 10.51
CA ALA A 154 0.58 25.03 11.44
C ALA A 154 1.46 25.26 12.68
N ILE A 155 0.92 24.95 13.84
CA ILE A 155 1.63 24.94 15.12
C ILE A 155 1.43 23.56 15.72
N VAL A 156 2.50 22.95 16.25
CA VAL A 156 2.41 21.68 16.97
C VAL A 156 2.35 22.02 18.45
N GLU A 157 1.28 21.63 19.11
CA GLU A 157 0.99 21.89 20.52
C GLU A 157 0.76 20.55 21.23
N ASP A 158 1.02 20.49 22.53
CA ASP A 158 0.66 19.33 23.32
C ASP A 158 -0.85 19.37 23.62
N GLY A 159 -1.53 18.24 23.41
CA GLY A 159 -2.97 18.16 23.55
C GLY A 159 -3.44 18.41 24.99
N SER A 160 -4.14 19.53 25.21
CA SER A 160 -4.79 19.83 26.48
C SER A 160 -6.23 19.31 26.49
N GLY A 161 -6.45 18.08 26.94
CA GLY A 161 -7.80 17.51 27.12
C GLY A 161 -7.82 16.05 27.55
N ARG A 162 -8.87 15.61 28.27
CA ARG A 162 -8.95 14.28 28.93
C ARG A 162 -8.69 13.08 27.99
N PHE A 163 -8.98 13.19 26.69
CA PHE A 163 -8.75 12.15 25.67
C PHE A 163 -7.46 12.35 24.83
N LEU A 164 -6.75 13.47 25.03
CA LEU A 164 -5.60 13.91 24.22
C LEU A 164 -4.35 14.22 25.06
N THR A 165 -4.44 14.11 26.39
CA THR A 165 -3.31 14.34 27.30
C THR A 165 -2.11 13.47 26.91
N GLY A 166 -0.98 14.11 26.59
CA GLY A 166 0.26 13.45 26.20
C GLY A 166 0.40 13.12 24.71
N ARG A 167 -0.59 13.45 23.87
CA ARG A 167 -0.48 13.35 22.40
C ARG A 167 -0.25 14.72 21.79
N LYS A 168 0.64 14.79 20.80
CA LYS A 168 0.85 16.01 20.00
C LYS A 168 -0.39 16.28 19.15
N VAL A 169 -0.78 17.54 19.06
CA VAL A 169 -1.90 18.04 18.28
C VAL A 169 -1.36 19.08 17.30
N VAL A 170 -1.75 18.96 16.04
CA VAL A 170 -1.44 19.95 15.00
C VAL A 170 -2.58 20.96 14.97
N ASN A 171 -2.29 22.19 15.42
CA ASN A 171 -3.17 23.34 15.36
C ASN A 171 -2.99 24.06 14.01
N LEU A 172 -4.02 24.03 13.17
CA LEU A 172 -4.01 24.63 11.84
C LEU A 172 -4.81 25.93 11.82
N LYS A 173 -4.16 27.00 11.39
CA LYS A 173 -4.80 28.28 11.08
C LYS A 173 -4.82 28.44 9.56
N LEU A 174 -6.00 28.25 8.95
CA LEU A 174 -6.20 28.23 7.49
C LEU A 174 -7.23 29.26 7.00
N GLY A 175 -7.46 30.32 7.78
CA GLY A 175 -8.48 31.33 7.48
C GLY A 175 -9.92 30.85 7.71
N TYR A 176 -10.11 29.87 8.60
CA TYR A 176 -11.42 29.56 9.20
C TYR A 176 -11.64 30.40 10.46
N SER A 177 -12.89 30.55 10.90
CA SER A 177 -13.23 31.35 12.08
C SER A 177 -12.67 30.77 13.39
N HIS A 178 -12.47 29.46 13.46
CA HIS A 178 -11.90 28.75 14.62
C HIS A 178 -10.65 27.93 14.19
N PRO A 179 -9.69 27.70 15.11
CA PRO A 179 -8.54 26.84 14.83
C PRO A 179 -8.97 25.38 14.64
N ILE A 180 -8.32 24.68 13.71
CA ILE A 180 -8.56 23.26 13.47
C ILE A 180 -7.49 22.48 14.21
N LEU A 181 -7.91 21.71 15.21
CA LEU A 181 -7.03 20.85 16.01
C LEU A 181 -7.08 19.42 15.48
N MET A 182 -5.94 18.86 15.08
CA MET A 182 -5.85 17.48 14.63
C MET A 182 -4.88 16.67 15.49
N PRO A 183 -5.33 15.59 16.15
CA PRO A 183 -4.45 14.73 16.90
C PRO A 183 -3.53 13.94 15.96
N VAL A 184 -2.24 13.86 16.31
CA VAL A 184 -1.26 13.06 15.59
C VAL A 184 -1.52 11.56 15.90
N PRO A 185 -1.60 10.69 14.89
CA PRO A 185 -1.82 9.26 15.11
C PRO A 185 -0.60 8.59 15.76
N GLU A 186 -0.81 7.42 16.37
CA GLU A 186 0.25 6.67 17.03
C GLU A 186 1.35 6.22 16.05
N GLY A 187 2.60 6.29 16.49
CA GLY A 187 3.78 5.94 15.68
C GLY A 187 4.14 6.97 14.60
N VAL A 188 3.54 8.16 14.64
CA VAL A 188 3.86 9.30 13.77
C VAL A 188 4.27 10.48 14.65
N THR A 189 5.32 11.18 14.24
CA THR A 189 5.79 12.43 14.87
C THR A 189 5.52 13.59 13.91
N ALA A 190 5.09 14.72 14.46
CA ALA A 190 4.91 15.95 13.69
C ALA A 190 5.77 17.06 14.29
N SER A 191 6.49 17.78 13.44
CA SER A 191 7.31 18.93 13.80
C SER A 191 7.06 20.08 12.81
N ALA A 192 7.04 21.31 13.29
CA ALA A 192 6.84 22.50 12.46
C ALA A 192 8.13 23.34 12.49
N PRO A 193 9.15 23.02 11.67
CA PRO A 193 10.40 23.79 11.64
C PRO A 193 10.17 25.24 11.22
N VAL A 194 9.18 25.47 10.36
CA VAL A 194 8.73 26.79 9.93
C VAL A 194 7.21 26.80 10.05
N PRO A 195 6.55 27.89 10.47
CA PRO A 195 5.08 27.92 10.57
C PRO A 195 4.36 27.58 9.24
N THR A 196 5.01 27.78 8.10
CA THR A 196 4.48 27.47 6.75
C THR A 196 4.87 26.07 6.25
N ARG A 197 5.62 25.28 7.03
CA ARG A 197 6.04 23.91 6.69
C ARG A 197 5.90 22.98 7.88
N LEU A 198 5.12 21.93 7.72
CA LEU A 198 4.98 20.86 8.70
C LEU A 198 5.69 19.60 8.18
N LEU A 199 6.58 19.05 8.99
CA LEU A 199 7.28 17.80 8.74
C LEU A 199 6.59 16.70 9.55
N ILE A 200 6.12 15.66 8.84
CA ILE A 200 5.47 14.49 9.42
C ILE A 200 6.39 13.31 9.20
N GLU A 201 6.83 12.67 10.27
CA GLU A 201 7.78 11.55 10.24
C GLU A 201 7.14 10.30 10.87
N GLY A 202 7.58 9.13 10.45
CA GLY A 202 7.14 7.88 11.07
C GLY A 202 7.66 6.65 10.35
N VAL A 203 7.51 5.50 11.00
CA VAL A 203 8.00 4.21 10.50
C VAL A 203 7.08 3.65 9.40
N ASP A 204 5.77 3.90 9.50
CA ASP A 204 4.78 3.41 8.54
C ASP A 204 4.37 4.49 7.54
N LYS A 205 4.79 4.30 6.28
CA LYS A 205 4.45 5.17 5.15
C LYS A 205 2.94 5.38 4.99
N GLN A 206 2.12 4.36 5.25
CA GLN A 206 0.68 4.46 5.10
C GLN A 206 0.09 5.47 6.09
N ARG A 207 0.47 5.39 7.37
CA ARG A 207 0.02 6.32 8.41
C ARG A 207 0.50 7.74 8.18
N VAL A 208 1.78 7.91 7.83
CA VAL A 208 2.39 9.23 7.55
C VAL A 208 1.66 9.92 6.41
N THR A 209 1.50 9.23 5.27
CA THR A 209 0.84 9.80 4.09
C THR A 209 -0.67 9.98 4.26
N GLN A 210 -1.33 9.09 5.00
CA GLN A 210 -2.75 9.24 5.33
C GLN A 210 -2.98 10.47 6.20
N PHE A 211 -2.12 10.70 7.20
CA PHE A 211 -2.22 11.90 8.04
C PHE A 211 -1.99 13.17 7.21
N ALA A 212 -0.94 13.20 6.38
CA ALA A 212 -0.68 14.30 5.44
C ALA A 212 -1.88 14.58 4.51
N ALA A 213 -2.52 13.53 3.98
CA ALA A 213 -3.71 13.64 3.15
C ALA A 213 -4.91 14.23 3.92
N LYS A 214 -5.12 13.83 5.18
CA LYS A 214 -6.15 14.42 6.04
C LYS A 214 -5.92 15.92 6.23
N ILE A 215 -4.67 16.36 6.41
CA ILE A 215 -4.31 17.79 6.51
C ILE A 215 -4.68 18.52 5.21
N ARG A 216 -4.28 17.96 4.06
CA ARG A 216 -4.54 18.52 2.73
C ARG A 216 -6.03 18.70 2.44
N ASN A 217 -6.88 17.78 2.91
CA ASN A 217 -8.32 17.83 2.65
C ASN A 217 -9.01 19.08 3.19
N TRP A 218 -8.45 19.75 4.21
CA TRP A 218 -9.01 21.00 4.72
C TRP A 218 -8.94 22.14 3.71
N ARG A 219 -7.83 22.26 2.98
CA ARG A 219 -7.64 23.29 1.95
C ARG A 219 -6.85 22.72 0.78
N VAL A 220 -7.58 22.14 -0.17
CA VAL A 220 -7.02 21.66 -1.43
C VAL A 220 -6.46 22.86 -2.23
N PRO A 221 -5.29 22.71 -2.90
CA PRO A 221 -4.72 23.77 -3.74
C PRO A 221 -5.69 24.27 -4.81
N GLU A 222 -5.86 25.59 -4.88
CA GLU A 222 -6.70 26.23 -5.89
C GLU A 222 -5.94 26.50 -7.21
N PRO A 223 -6.60 26.46 -8.38
CA PRO A 223 -5.94 26.59 -9.68
C PRO A 223 -5.61 28.03 -10.09
N TYR A 224 -5.99 29.07 -9.33
CA TYR A 224 -5.78 30.46 -9.74
C TYR A 224 -4.58 31.10 -9.04
N LYS A 225 -4.55 31.12 -7.69
CA LYS A 225 -3.43 31.69 -6.92
C LYS A 225 -2.59 30.63 -6.23
N GLY A 226 -2.90 29.34 -6.42
CA GLY A 226 -2.15 28.24 -5.79
C GLY A 226 -2.26 28.23 -4.27
N LYS A 227 -3.22 28.92 -3.66
CA LYS A 227 -3.45 28.88 -2.22
C LYS A 227 -3.98 27.50 -1.83
N GLY A 228 -3.49 26.98 -0.72
CA GLY A 228 -3.86 25.68 -0.21
C GLY A 228 -2.68 24.96 0.42
N ILE A 229 -2.85 23.66 0.60
CA ILE A 229 -1.92 22.78 1.28
C ILE A 229 -1.35 21.80 0.26
N PHE A 230 -0.04 21.77 0.11
CA PHE A 230 0.67 20.85 -0.77
C PHE A 230 1.39 19.79 0.04
N VAL A 231 1.36 18.55 -0.43
CA VAL A 231 2.09 17.44 0.19
C VAL A 231 3.29 17.08 -0.68
N ASN A 232 4.49 17.06 -0.08
CA ASN A 232 5.77 16.84 -0.73
C ASN A 232 5.97 17.80 -1.93
N ASP A 233 6.30 17.24 -3.09
CA ASP A 233 6.55 17.94 -4.35
C ASP A 233 5.28 18.16 -5.19
N GLU A 234 4.10 18.05 -4.59
CA GLU A 234 2.84 18.38 -5.26
C GLU A 234 2.86 19.82 -5.78
N THR A 235 2.44 19.99 -7.04
CA THR A 235 2.29 21.28 -7.69
C THR A 235 0.95 21.35 -8.41
N ILE A 236 0.41 22.56 -8.57
CA ILE A 236 -0.82 22.82 -9.30
C ILE A 236 -0.53 23.73 -10.50
N ARG A 237 -1.16 23.42 -11.64
CA ARG A 237 -1.08 24.27 -12.83
C ARG A 237 -1.97 25.50 -12.62
N LEU A 238 -1.36 26.68 -12.65
CA LEU A 238 -2.08 27.95 -12.49
C LEU A 238 -2.78 28.34 -13.79
N LYS A 239 -4.04 28.76 -13.69
CA LYS A 239 -4.81 29.34 -14.78
C LYS A 239 -4.57 30.84 -14.84
N ALA A 240 -4.22 31.35 -16.01
CA ALA A 240 -4.15 32.77 -16.24
C ALA A 240 -5.53 33.42 -16.09
N LYS A 241 -5.58 34.58 -15.43
CA LYS A 241 -6.78 35.41 -15.43
C LYS A 241 -6.86 36.09 -16.80
N LYS A 242 -8.01 36.00 -17.48
CA LYS A 242 -8.29 36.84 -18.64
C LYS A 242 -8.46 38.27 -18.13
N ILE A 243 -7.42 39.08 -18.22
CA ILE A 243 -7.50 40.53 -18.02
C ILE A 243 -8.21 41.05 -19.28
N LYS A 244 -9.38 41.65 -19.10
CA LYS A 244 -10.12 42.32 -20.17
C LYS A 244 -9.75 43.80 -20.14
#